data_AF-A0A353X382-F1
#
_entry.id   AF-A0A353X382-F1
#
_cell.length_a   1.000
_cell.length_b   1.000
_cell.length_c   1.000
_cell.angle_alpha   90.00
_cell.angle_beta   90.00
_cell.angle_gamma   90.00
#
_symmetry.space_group_name_H-M   'P 1'
#
loop_
_entity.id
_entity.type
_entity.pdbx_description
1 polymer ?
#
loop_
_entity_poly.entity_id
_entity_poly.type
_entity_poly.pdbx_seq_one_letter_code
_entity_poly.pdbx_strand_id
1 'polypeptide(L)'
;MVVTTTTTNQGVRPKMLEQLMHEAQMMKQQGKRIGQIAEALGKSERMVHYYLSEPSRPRKKREYTSKLDPFKPYIDTILEDD
;
A
#
# COMPACT_ATOMS: atom_id res chain seq x y z
N MET A 1 2.34 -40.00 21.30
CA MET A 1 1.57 -39.52 20.15
C MET A 1 1.78 -38.02 20.03
N VAL A 2 2.56 -37.56 19.05
CA VAL A 2 2.73 -36.13 18.77
C VAL A 2 1.99 -35.87 17.46
N VAL A 3 0.86 -35.19 17.55
CA VAL A 3 0.04 -34.81 16.39
C VAL A 3 0.62 -33.52 15.83
N THR A 4 1.47 -33.65 14.81
CA THR A 4 1.95 -32.52 14.02
C THR A 4 0.91 -32.20 12.95
N THR A 5 0.17 -31.10 13.10
CA THR A 5 -0.73 -30.59 12.06
C THR A 5 0.06 -29.75 11.06
N THR A 6 0.73 -30.42 10.12
CA THR A 6 1.30 -29.77 8.92
C THR A 6 0.22 -29.64 7.86
N THR A 7 -0.30 -28.42 7.71
CA THR A 7 -1.33 -28.05 6.72
C THR A 7 -0.77 -28.10 5.29
N THR A 8 -1.24 -29.12 4.58
CA THR A 8 -1.62 -29.24 3.16
C THR A 8 -0.75 -28.59 2.07
N ASN A 9 -0.22 -29.48 1.24
CA ASN A 9 0.59 -29.27 0.04
C ASN A 9 -0.31 -29.43 -1.21
N GLN A 10 -0.59 -28.36 -1.96
CA GLN A 10 -1.14 -28.45 -3.33
C GLN A 10 -0.65 -27.25 -4.17
N GLY A 11 -0.20 -27.53 -5.39
CA GLY A 11 0.45 -26.59 -6.33
C GLY A 11 -0.43 -25.46 -6.85
N VAL A 12 -0.83 -24.55 -5.97
CA VAL A 12 -1.51 -23.29 -6.31
C VAL A 12 -0.45 -22.19 -6.28
N ARG A 13 -0.19 -21.56 -7.43
CA ARG A 13 0.67 -20.36 -7.47
C ARG A 13 0.19 -19.39 -6.38
N PRO A 14 1.09 -18.82 -5.56
CA PRO A 14 0.68 -17.88 -4.53
C PRO A 14 -0.13 -16.75 -5.19
N LYS A 15 -1.38 -16.57 -4.76
CA LYS A 15 -2.19 -15.44 -5.22
C LYS A 15 -1.42 -14.16 -4.92
N MET A 16 -1.28 -13.30 -5.93
CA MET A 16 -0.63 -12.00 -5.78
C MET A 16 -1.40 -11.18 -4.74
N LEU A 17 -0.70 -10.35 -3.96
CA LEU A 17 -1.30 -9.51 -2.93
C LEU A 17 -2.46 -8.67 -3.47
N GLU A 18 -2.30 -8.17 -4.69
CA GLU A 18 -3.29 -7.37 -5.41
C GLU A 18 -4.61 -8.13 -5.68
N GLN A 19 -4.53 -9.42 -5.99
CA GLN A 19 -5.71 -10.27 -6.19
C GLN A 19 -6.48 -10.46 -4.87
N LEU A 20 -5.77 -10.67 -3.76
CA LEU A 20 -6.38 -10.80 -2.44
C LEU A 20 -7.06 -9.50 -1.99
N MET A 21 -6.45 -8.35 -2.27
CA MET A 21 -7.03 -7.05 -1.98
C MET A 21 -8.31 -6.82 -2.79
N HIS A 22 -8.28 -7.13 -4.09
CA HIS A 22 -9.45 -7.01 -4.95
C HIS A 22 -10.59 -7.94 -4.52
N GLU A 23 -10.29 -9.22 -4.22
CA GLU A 23 -11.28 -10.17 -3.70
C GLU A 23 -11.89 -9.72 -2.37
N ALA A 24 -11.07 -9.20 -1.44
CA ALA A 24 -11.55 -8.65 -0.18
C ALA A 24 -12.52 -7.47 -0.41
N GLN A 25 -12.20 -6.58 -1.34
CA GLN A 25 -13.02 -5.42 -1.68
C GLN A 25 -14.37 -5.82 -2.31
N MET A 26 -14.36 -6.79 -3.24
CA MET A 26 -15.58 -7.37 -3.81
C MET A 26 -16.47 -8.00 -2.75
N MET A 27 -15.89 -8.78 -1.83
CA MET A 27 -16.64 -9.39 -0.72
C MET A 27 -17.21 -8.34 0.24
N LYS A 28 -16.48 -7.25 0.48
CA LYS A 28 -16.97 -6.13 1.30
C LYS A 28 -18.15 -5.42 0.63
N GLN A 29 -18.10 -5.21 -0.69
CA GLN A 29 -19.21 -4.63 -1.46
C GLN A 29 -20.46 -5.53 -1.46
N GLN A 30 -20.27 -6.86 -1.43
CA GLN A 30 -21.36 -7.83 -1.24
C GLN A 30 -21.96 -7.80 0.17
N GLY A 31 -21.47 -6.97 1.09
CA GLY A 31 -21.98 -6.83 2.45
C GLY A 31 -21.44 -7.86 3.45
N LYS A 32 -20.42 -8.65 3.09
CA LYS A 32 -19.82 -9.63 4.02
C LYS A 32 -19.11 -8.95 5.18
N ARG A 33 -19.16 -9.58 6.35
CA ARG A 33 -18.43 -9.14 7.55
C ARG A 33 -16.95 -9.49 7.46
N ILE A 34 -16.10 -8.74 8.15
CA ILE A 34 -14.64 -8.91 8.10
C ILE A 34 -14.21 -10.33 8.50
N GLY A 35 -14.81 -10.91 9.54
CA GLY A 35 -14.53 -12.29 9.94
C GLY A 35 -14.86 -13.33 8.86
N GLN A 36 -15.95 -13.14 8.12
CA GLN A 36 -16.32 -14.01 6.99
C GLN A 36 -15.34 -13.89 5.82
N ILE A 37 -14.84 -12.68 5.57
CA ILE A 37 -13.83 -12.42 4.54
C ILE A 37 -12.49 -13.06 4.94
N ALA A 38 -12.13 -12.96 6.23
CA ALA A 38 -10.92 -13.55 6.79
C ALA A 38 -10.92 -15.07 6.65
N GLU A 39 -12.04 -15.71 6.99
CA GLU A 39 -12.27 -17.15 6.80
C GLU A 39 -12.20 -17.55 5.32
N ALA A 40 -12.87 -16.81 4.43
CA ALA A 40 -12.88 -17.10 3.00
C ALA A 40 -11.50 -16.96 2.32
N LEU A 41 -10.67 -16.01 2.77
CA LEU A 41 -9.33 -15.78 2.23
C LEU A 41 -8.23 -16.59 2.95
N GLY A 42 -8.56 -17.28 4.05
CA GLY A 42 -7.58 -17.94 4.91
C GLY A 42 -6.55 -16.97 5.50
N LYS A 43 -6.99 -15.75 5.84
CA LYS A 43 -6.14 -14.68 6.41
C LYS A 43 -6.71 -14.21 7.75
N SER A 44 -5.89 -13.54 8.55
CA SER A 44 -6.37 -12.92 9.78
C SER A 44 -7.25 -11.71 9.49
N GLU A 45 -8.17 -11.40 10.39
CA GLU A 45 -9.00 -10.18 10.29
C GLU A 45 -8.15 -8.92 10.18
N ARG A 46 -7.00 -8.88 10.87
CA ARG A 46 -6.01 -7.80 10.75
C ARG A 46 -5.54 -7.59 9.31
N MET A 47 -5.30 -8.66 8.56
CA MET A 47 -4.90 -8.56 7.16
C MET A 47 -6.05 -8.11 6.27
N VAL A 48 -7.28 -8.55 6.55
CA VAL A 48 -8.46 -8.04 5.82
C VAL A 48 -8.65 -6.55 6.06
N HIS A 49 -8.48 -6.07 7.29
CA HIS A 49 -8.46 -4.64 7.60
C HIS A 49 -7.39 -3.89 6.81
N TYR A 50 -6.19 -4.46 6.70
CA TYR A 50 -5.11 -3.88 5.91
C TYR A 50 -5.46 -3.83 4.41
N TYR A 51 -6.02 -4.91 3.85
CA TYR A 51 -6.44 -4.96 2.43
C TYR A 51 -7.54 -3.95 2.09
N LEU A 52 -8.44 -3.71 3.04
CA LEU A 52 -9.55 -2.76 2.88
C LEU A 52 -9.19 -1.33 3.29
N SER A 53 -7.99 -1.11 3.86
CA SER A 53 -7.58 0.22 4.27
C SER A 53 -7.26 1.09 3.05
N GLU A 54 -7.72 2.33 3.06
CA GLU A 54 -7.33 3.29 2.03
C GLU A 54 -5.80 3.50 2.06
N PRO A 55 -5.16 3.66 0.89
CA PRO A 55 -3.75 4.02 0.87
C PRO A 55 -3.54 5.29 1.68
N SER A 56 -2.52 5.28 2.53
CA SER A 56 -2.18 6.42 3.38
C SER A 56 -2.04 7.67 2.52
N ARG A 57 -2.77 8.74 2.88
CA ARG A 57 -2.71 10.01 2.14
C ARG A 57 -1.25 10.47 2.06
N PRO A 58 -0.74 10.83 0.87
CA PRO A 58 0.62 11.32 0.75
C PRO A 58 0.78 12.55 1.65
N ARG A 59 1.85 12.57 2.46
CA ARG A 59 2.15 13.74 3.30
C ARG A 59 2.42 14.94 2.41
N LYS A 60 1.79 16.08 2.71
CA LYS A 60 2.09 17.35 2.03
C LYS A 60 3.57 17.69 2.21
N LYS A 61 4.31 17.74 1.11
CA LYS A 61 5.69 18.25 1.12
C LYS A 61 5.63 19.77 1.29
N ARG A 62 6.52 20.33 2.11
CA ARG A 62 6.71 21.78 2.17
C ARG A 62 7.46 22.19 0.92
N GLU A 63 6.95 23.21 0.22
CA GLU A 63 7.71 23.89 -0.82
C GLU A 63 8.75 24.78 -0.11
N TYR A 64 10.03 24.56 -0.40
CA TYR A 64 11.11 25.39 0.12
C TYR A 64 11.58 26.32 -1.00
N THR A 65 11.26 27.61 -0.88
CA THR A 65 11.87 28.64 -1.71
C THR A 65 13.29 28.90 -1.21
N SER A 66 14.27 28.87 -2.10
CA SER A 66 15.64 29.23 -1.77
C SER A 66 15.71 30.72 -1.44
N LYS A 67 16.55 31.08 -0.47
CA LYS A 67 16.89 32.48 -0.21
C LYS A 67 17.54 33.16 -1.41
N LEU A 68 18.11 32.36 -2.32
CA LEU A 68 18.75 32.82 -3.54
C LEU A 68 17.77 32.98 -4.70
N ASP A 69 16.53 32.48 -4.59
CA ASP A 69 15.56 32.57 -5.69
C ASP A 69 15.36 34.01 -6.21
N PRO A 70 15.28 35.06 -5.36
CA PRO A 70 15.19 36.44 -5.84
C PRO A 70 16.45 36.96 -6.55
N PHE A 71 17.61 36.34 -6.30
CA PHE A 71 18.91 36.78 -6.80
C PHE A 71 19.42 35.98 -8.00
N LYS A 72 18.76 34.87 -8.35
CA LYS A 72 19.12 34.04 -9.51
C LYS A 72 19.34 34.84 -10.80
N PRO A 73 18.44 35.78 -11.20
CA PRO A 73 18.66 36.53 -12.44
C PRO A 73 19.96 37.32 -12.45
N TYR A 74 20.36 37.87 -11.30
CA TYR A 74 21.62 38.60 -11.17
C TYR A 74 22.83 37.66 -11.18
N ILE A 75 22.73 36.51 -10.50
CA ILE A 75 23.79 35.49 -10.52
C ILE A 75 23.99 34.97 -11.95
N ASP A 76 22.90 34.73 -12.69
CA ASP A 76 22.95 34.24 -14.07
C ASP A 76 23.68 35.24 -14.98
N THR A 77 23.43 36.55 -14.84
CA THR A 77 24.17 37.56 -15.63
C THR A 77 25.67 37.58 -15.38
N ILE A 78 26.12 37.34 -14.14
CA ILE A 78 27.56 37.27 -13.83
C ILE A 78 28.20 36.05 -14.47
N LEU A 79 27.47 34.93 -14.51
CA LEU A 79 27.97 33.66 -15.05
C LEU A 79 27.98 33.62 -16.58
N GLU A 80 27.17 34.45 -17.25
CA GLU A 80 27.14 34.56 -18.72
C GLU A 80 28.24 35.47 -19.28
N ASP A 81 28.81 36.35 -18.44
CA ASP A 81 29.85 37.33 -18.83
C ASP A 81 31.29 36.77 -18.77
N ASP A 82 31.49 35.53 -18.29
CA ASP A 82 32.77 34.78 -18.26
C ASP A 82 32.89 33.75 -19.41
#